data_AF-A0AA41VMN5-F1
#
_entry.id   AF-A0AA41VMN5-F1
#
_cell.length_a   1.000
_cell.length_b   1.000
_cell.length_c   1.000
_cell.angle_alpha   90.00
_cell.angle_beta   90.00
_cell.angle_gamma   90.00
#
_symmetry.space_group_name_H-M   'P 1'
#
loop_
_entity.id
_entity.type
_entity.pdbx_description
1 polymer ?
#
loop_
_entity_poly.entity_id
_entity_poly.type
_entity_poly.pdbx_seq_one_letter_code
_entity_poly.pdbx_strand_id
1 'polypeptide(L)'
;ITNRFLKPDKKIVDLVGKEEVKAIVNARHTVISCPTEVLVTGIPDEIRCYGRCDTIKALLMKWTRFEEVQNIVGPYISHVIHKTRFGGYQSAREVLEDYKIFHSIRSKLVKGKKKLLIPINVSKYCYSYAVKEKALMLSGFSTMLSDAHIKNHHIGWIRQQLKEDDPKELILIAEIAIRNMDAWVKKMEKDVQSEISEQKKEKLKYLERFRNEFEKIIQNEFQAGDIAKMVLEFEELKWKVSREKENMETLSAGLGPLLDAYYNTLENVGNRLTRNKLEGEFKKLLSDEDSERDLAKEWSEVTRGMLKLD
;
A
#
# COMPACT_ATOMS: atom_id res chain seq x y z
N ILE A 1 -32.07 9.26 -30.02
CA ILE A 1 -31.33 8.01 -30.36
C ILE A 1 -32.02 6.77 -29.75
N THR A 2 -32.70 6.88 -28.61
CA THR A 2 -33.35 5.78 -27.87
C THR A 2 -34.56 5.12 -28.54
N ASN A 3 -35.29 5.79 -29.43
CA ASN A 3 -36.47 5.20 -30.10
C ASN A 3 -36.16 4.37 -31.37
N ARG A 4 -34.89 4.29 -31.81
CA ARG A 4 -34.52 3.55 -33.03
C ARG A 4 -34.06 2.11 -32.78
N PHE A 5 -33.79 1.73 -31.53
CA PHE A 5 -33.13 0.45 -31.19
C PHE A 5 -33.88 -0.44 -30.20
N LEU A 6 -35.03 0.02 -29.69
CA LEU A 6 -35.84 -0.74 -28.73
C LEU A 6 -37.21 -0.97 -29.32
N LYS A 7 -37.54 -2.24 -29.62
CA LYS A 7 -38.93 -2.61 -29.88
C LYS A 7 -39.69 -2.64 -28.54
N PRO A 8 -40.92 -2.10 -28.46
CA PRO A 8 -41.65 -1.90 -27.19
C PRO A 8 -41.89 -3.19 -26.40
N ASP A 9 -41.84 -4.34 -27.06
CA ASP A 9 -42.30 -5.64 -26.63
C ASP A 9 -41.15 -6.66 -26.39
N LYS A 10 -39.88 -6.26 -26.52
CA LYS A 10 -38.72 -7.16 -26.32
C LYS A 10 -37.72 -6.62 -25.29
N LYS A 11 -37.37 -7.45 -24.30
CA LYS A 11 -36.34 -7.18 -23.26
C LYS A 11 -34.89 -7.39 -23.74
N ILE A 12 -34.64 -7.35 -25.05
CA ILE A 12 -33.30 -7.57 -25.62
C ILE A 12 -33.03 -6.46 -26.63
N VAL A 13 -31.93 -5.71 -26.41
CA VAL A 13 -31.40 -4.73 -27.37
C VAL A 13 -30.66 -5.51 -28.45
N ASP A 14 -31.12 -5.42 -29.68
CA ASP A 14 -30.45 -6.03 -30.82
C ASP A 14 -29.45 -5.02 -31.40
N LEU A 15 -28.17 -5.16 -31.04
CA LEU A 15 -27.10 -4.28 -31.52
C LEU A 15 -26.42 -4.79 -32.81
N VAL A 16 -26.95 -5.83 -33.46
CA VAL A 16 -26.38 -6.35 -34.71
C VAL A 16 -27.34 -6.16 -35.87
N GLY A 17 -27.44 -4.91 -36.33
CA GLY A 17 -28.11 -4.57 -37.58
C GLY A 17 -27.16 -4.70 -38.76
N LYS A 18 -27.39 -5.72 -39.59
CA LYS A 18 -26.76 -6.11 -40.88
C LYS A 18 -25.59 -7.09 -40.79
N GLU A 19 -25.97 -8.35 -41.05
CA GLU A 19 -25.26 -9.39 -41.81
C GLU A 19 -23.76 -9.12 -42.05
N GLU A 20 -22.91 -9.60 -41.13
CA GLU A 20 -21.56 -10.15 -41.41
C GLU A 20 -20.70 -10.39 -40.15
N VAL A 21 -21.22 -10.15 -38.93
CA VAL A 21 -20.46 -10.43 -37.70
C VAL A 21 -21.11 -11.59 -36.93
N LYS A 22 -20.45 -12.75 -36.92
CA LYS A 22 -20.78 -13.86 -36.02
C LYS A 22 -20.45 -13.46 -34.58
N ALA A 23 -21.46 -12.99 -33.85
CA ALA A 23 -21.34 -12.81 -32.40
C ALA A 23 -21.15 -14.18 -31.70
N ILE A 24 -20.30 -14.20 -30.69
CA ILE A 24 -20.03 -15.40 -29.87
C ILE A 24 -21.34 -15.87 -29.21
N VAL A 25 -21.72 -17.12 -29.48
CA VAL A 25 -23.01 -17.74 -29.12
C VAL A 25 -23.25 -17.82 -27.59
N ASN A 26 -22.24 -17.50 -26.78
CA ASN A 26 -22.28 -17.55 -25.31
C ASN A 26 -22.29 -16.17 -24.62
N ALA A 27 -22.56 -15.08 -25.34
CA ALA A 27 -22.72 -13.77 -24.71
C ALA A 27 -24.07 -13.67 -23.98
N ARG A 28 -24.06 -13.72 -22.65
CA ARG A 28 -25.23 -13.39 -21.81
C ARG A 28 -25.23 -11.90 -21.51
N HIS A 29 -26.28 -11.20 -21.94
CA HIS A 29 -26.46 -9.78 -21.65
C HIS A 29 -27.33 -9.62 -20.40
N THR A 30 -26.80 -8.95 -19.38
CA THR A 30 -27.54 -8.63 -18.15
C THR A 30 -27.87 -7.14 -18.17
N VAL A 31 -29.16 -6.82 -18.24
CA VAL A 31 -29.64 -5.44 -18.09
C VAL A 31 -29.79 -5.15 -16.60
N ILE A 32 -28.91 -4.30 -16.05
CA ILE A 32 -28.96 -3.87 -14.65
C ILE A 32 -29.64 -2.51 -14.60
N SER A 33 -30.82 -2.44 -13.96
CA SER A 33 -31.45 -1.17 -13.60
C SER A 33 -30.71 -0.61 -12.40
N CYS A 34 -29.87 0.41 -12.63
CA CYS A 34 -28.95 1.00 -11.65
C CYS A 34 -29.62 1.42 -10.33
N PRO A 35 -29.35 0.73 -9.20
CA PRO A 35 -29.46 1.32 -7.88
C PRO A 35 -28.05 1.74 -7.45
N THR A 36 -27.95 2.89 -6.80
CA THR A 36 -26.73 3.67 -6.52
C THR A 36 -25.62 2.95 -5.70
N GLU A 37 -25.76 1.65 -5.38
CA GLU A 37 -24.97 0.98 -4.34
C GLU A 37 -24.12 -0.23 -4.81
N VAL A 38 -24.06 -0.57 -6.10
CA VAL A 38 -23.38 -1.82 -6.57
C VAL A 38 -22.11 -1.59 -7.42
N LEU A 39 -21.64 -0.35 -7.58
CA LEU A 39 -20.57 0.03 -8.52
C LEU A 39 -19.12 -0.20 -8.02
N VAL A 40 -18.83 -1.30 -7.32
CA VAL A 40 -17.47 -1.52 -6.77
C VAL A 40 -16.75 -2.77 -7.31
N THR A 41 -17.41 -3.67 -8.06
CA THR A 41 -16.68 -4.85 -8.58
C THR A 41 -17.19 -5.31 -9.94
N GLY A 42 -16.63 -4.76 -11.03
CA GLY A 42 -16.76 -5.41 -12.34
C GLY A 42 -16.66 -4.52 -13.59
N ILE A 43 -15.44 -4.43 -14.14
CA ILE A 43 -15.12 -4.34 -15.58
C ILE A 43 -15.02 -2.93 -16.23
N PRO A 44 -13.97 -2.68 -17.07
CA PRO A 44 -13.48 -1.35 -17.41
C PRO A 44 -14.06 -0.79 -18.72
N ASP A 45 -15.31 -0.32 -18.67
CA ASP A 45 -15.89 0.60 -19.69
C ASP A 45 -16.38 1.92 -19.06
N GLU A 46 -16.01 2.17 -17.81
CA GLU A 46 -16.51 3.29 -16.99
C GLU A 46 -15.97 4.66 -17.41
N ILE A 47 -15.00 4.73 -18.34
CA ILE A 47 -14.34 5.98 -18.78
C ILE A 47 -15.35 7.01 -19.31
N ARG A 48 -16.52 6.58 -19.81
CA ARG A 48 -17.56 7.49 -20.32
C ARG A 48 -18.58 7.94 -19.27
N CYS A 49 -18.60 7.34 -18.08
CA CYS A 49 -19.50 7.69 -16.98
C CYS A 49 -18.89 8.63 -15.93
N TYR A 50 -17.60 9.00 -16.05
CA TYR A 50 -16.93 9.98 -15.18
C TYR A 50 -17.47 11.43 -15.33
N GLY A 51 -18.50 11.65 -16.16
CA GLY A 51 -19.16 12.95 -16.37
C GLY A 51 -19.98 13.51 -15.19
N ARG A 52 -19.98 12.87 -14.01
CA ARG A 52 -20.43 13.52 -12.77
C ARG A 52 -19.22 13.85 -11.90
N CYS A 53 -18.61 14.98 -12.23
CA CYS A 53 -17.40 15.53 -11.61
C CYS A 53 -17.47 15.57 -10.08
N ASP A 54 -18.62 15.89 -9.47
CA ASP A 54 -18.66 16.23 -8.05
C ASP A 54 -18.47 15.01 -7.12
N THR A 55 -18.96 13.84 -7.50
CA THR A 55 -18.80 12.61 -6.70
C THR A 55 -17.36 12.12 -6.71
N ILE A 56 -16.73 12.11 -7.89
CA ILE A 56 -15.31 11.71 -8.03
C ILE A 56 -14.40 12.74 -7.38
N LYS A 57 -14.67 14.04 -7.57
CA LYS A 57 -13.97 15.12 -6.86
C LYS A 57 -14.05 14.92 -5.35
N ALA A 58 -15.25 14.67 -4.81
CA ALA A 58 -15.43 14.42 -3.38
C ALA A 58 -14.65 13.20 -2.90
N LEU A 59 -14.65 12.10 -3.66
CA LEU A 59 -13.89 10.88 -3.34
C LEU A 59 -12.38 11.12 -3.35
N LEU A 60 -11.84 11.74 -4.40
CA LEU A 60 -10.42 12.09 -4.49
C LEU A 60 -9.99 13.05 -3.37
N MET A 61 -10.88 13.97 -3.00
CA MET A 61 -10.68 14.90 -1.88
C MET A 61 -10.83 14.23 -0.51
N LYS A 62 -11.45 13.04 -0.41
CA LYS A 62 -11.65 12.29 0.84
C LYS A 62 -10.87 10.98 0.94
N TRP A 63 -10.00 10.65 -0.02
CA TRP A 63 -9.37 9.33 -0.07
C TRP A 63 -8.72 8.90 1.26
N THR A 64 -8.64 7.60 1.47
CA THR A 64 -8.19 6.98 2.72
C THR A 64 -7.24 5.77 2.52
N ARG A 65 -7.13 5.16 1.32
CA ARG A 65 -6.40 3.87 1.15
C ARG A 65 -5.61 3.73 -0.17
N PHE A 66 -4.76 2.70 -0.25
CA PHE A 66 -3.89 2.39 -1.40
C PHE A 66 -4.66 1.94 -2.63
N GLU A 67 -5.68 1.12 -2.41
CA GLU A 67 -6.52 0.54 -3.45
C GLU A 67 -7.29 1.63 -4.18
N GLU A 68 -7.61 2.73 -3.50
CA GLU A 68 -8.24 3.90 -4.10
C GLU A 68 -7.27 4.62 -5.06
N VAL A 69 -5.96 4.64 -4.77
CA VAL A 69 -4.97 5.21 -5.70
C VAL A 69 -4.92 4.40 -7.00
N GLN A 70 -4.93 3.08 -6.90
CA GLN A 70 -4.92 2.21 -8.07
C GLN A 70 -6.23 2.28 -8.86
N ASN A 71 -7.37 2.25 -8.19
CA ASN A 71 -8.67 2.02 -8.84
C ASN A 71 -9.44 3.31 -9.17
N ILE A 72 -9.12 4.43 -8.53
CA ILE A 72 -9.86 5.70 -8.69
C ILE A 72 -8.92 6.79 -9.19
N VAL A 73 -7.81 7.00 -8.47
CA VAL A 73 -6.90 8.12 -8.73
C VAL A 73 -6.14 7.91 -10.03
N GLY A 74 -5.45 6.78 -10.18
CA GLY A 74 -4.66 6.45 -11.36
C GLY A 74 -5.46 6.58 -12.67
N PRO A 75 -6.68 6.00 -12.76
CA PRO A 75 -7.56 6.16 -13.92
C PRO A 75 -7.94 7.62 -14.19
N TYR A 76 -8.30 8.38 -13.16
CA TYR A 76 -8.62 9.81 -13.30
C TYR A 76 -7.41 10.62 -13.82
N ILE A 77 -6.22 10.39 -13.25
CA ILE A 77 -4.98 11.04 -13.69
C ILE A 77 -4.67 10.69 -15.15
N SER A 78 -4.85 9.43 -15.53
CA SER A 78 -4.69 8.96 -16.91
C SER A 78 -5.68 9.64 -17.87
N HIS A 79 -6.93 9.82 -17.43
CA HIS A 79 -7.95 10.53 -18.19
C HIS A 79 -7.61 12.00 -18.43
N VAL A 80 -7.16 12.73 -17.40
CA VAL A 80 -6.70 14.12 -17.56
C VAL A 80 -5.47 14.20 -18.48
N ILE A 81 -4.51 13.29 -18.36
CA ILE A 81 -3.37 13.23 -19.28
C ILE A 81 -3.84 12.98 -20.72
N HIS A 82 -4.85 12.14 -20.92
CA HIS A 82 -5.43 11.92 -22.24
C HIS A 82 -6.10 13.20 -22.78
N LYS A 83 -6.95 13.86 -21.98
CA LYS A 83 -7.61 15.13 -22.35
C LYS A 83 -6.61 16.21 -22.77
N THR A 84 -5.53 16.36 -22.02
CA THR A 84 -4.47 17.34 -22.32
C THR A 84 -3.64 17.00 -23.57
N ARG A 85 -3.58 15.72 -23.96
CA ARG A 85 -2.82 15.28 -25.15
C ARG A 85 -3.62 15.38 -26.43
N PHE A 86 -4.91 15.07 -26.38
CA PHE A 86 -5.73 14.88 -27.58
C PHE A 86 -6.80 15.96 -27.77
N GLY A 87 -6.86 16.95 -26.87
CA GLY A 87 -7.88 17.98 -26.92
C GLY A 87 -9.23 17.42 -26.47
N GLY A 88 -9.56 17.62 -25.19
CA GLY A 88 -10.84 17.20 -24.61
C GLY A 88 -11.51 18.25 -23.73
N TYR A 89 -10.87 19.41 -23.56
CA TYR A 89 -11.39 20.50 -22.75
C TYR A 89 -12.30 21.41 -23.56
N GLN A 90 -13.42 21.82 -22.96
CA GLN A 90 -14.40 22.72 -23.56
C GLN A 90 -14.24 24.17 -23.05
N SER A 91 -13.57 24.37 -21.92
CA SER A 91 -13.38 25.70 -21.32
C SER A 91 -12.13 25.79 -20.45
N ALA A 92 -11.62 27.01 -20.25
CA ALA A 92 -10.51 27.28 -19.32
C ALA A 92 -10.87 26.89 -17.87
N ARG A 93 -12.14 27.06 -17.46
CA ARG A 93 -12.64 26.63 -16.16
C ARG A 93 -12.48 25.13 -15.92
N GLU A 94 -12.80 24.32 -16.93
CA GLU A 94 -12.64 22.86 -16.84
C GLU A 94 -11.17 22.46 -16.63
N VAL A 95 -10.24 23.13 -17.32
CA VAL A 95 -8.79 22.93 -17.15
C VAL A 95 -8.36 23.30 -15.72
N LEU A 96 -8.84 24.45 -15.21
CA LEU A 96 -8.53 24.92 -13.86
C LEU A 96 -9.05 23.97 -12.78
N GLU A 97 -10.25 23.41 -12.94
CA GLU A 97 -10.81 22.43 -12.01
C GLU A 97 -9.98 21.14 -11.97
N ASP A 98 -9.62 20.59 -13.14
CA ASP A 98 -8.76 19.40 -13.22
C ASP A 98 -7.37 19.69 -12.61
N TYR A 99 -6.83 20.89 -12.82
CA TYR A 99 -5.55 21.32 -12.25
C TYR A 99 -5.59 21.41 -10.72
N LYS A 100 -6.66 21.97 -10.13
CA LYS A 100 -6.86 22.00 -8.66
C LYS A 100 -6.87 20.60 -8.07
N ILE A 101 -7.54 19.66 -8.73
CA ILE A 101 -7.59 18.26 -8.30
C ILE A 101 -6.20 17.63 -8.41
N PHE A 102 -5.50 17.81 -9.53
CA PHE A 102 -4.10 17.37 -9.71
C PHE A 102 -3.20 17.86 -8.59
N HIS A 103 -3.31 19.14 -8.23
CA HIS A 103 -2.55 19.73 -7.15
C HIS A 103 -2.86 19.10 -5.79
N SER A 104 -4.14 18.93 -5.47
CA SER A 104 -4.58 18.30 -4.22
C SER A 104 -4.08 16.86 -4.11
N ILE A 105 -4.25 16.07 -5.18
CA ILE A 105 -3.75 14.69 -5.30
C ILE A 105 -2.25 14.65 -5.06
N ARG A 106 -1.48 15.50 -5.74
CA ARG A 106 -0.03 15.55 -5.56
C ARG A 106 0.36 15.84 -4.12
N SER A 107 -0.22 16.85 -3.50
CA SER A 107 0.08 17.22 -2.10
C SER A 107 -0.16 16.03 -1.16
N LYS A 108 -1.27 15.31 -1.37
CA LYS A 108 -1.60 14.12 -0.58
C LYS A 108 -0.67 12.95 -0.85
N LEU A 109 -0.29 12.68 -2.10
CA LEU A 109 0.67 11.61 -2.42
C LEU A 109 2.07 11.92 -1.86
N VAL A 110 2.51 13.18 -1.91
CA VAL A 110 3.80 13.54 -1.30
C VAL A 110 3.78 13.29 0.22
N LYS A 111 2.70 13.69 0.90
CA LYS A 111 2.53 13.44 2.35
C LYS A 111 2.37 11.95 2.67
N GLY A 112 1.63 11.22 1.85
CA GLY A 112 1.32 9.80 2.06
C GLY A 112 2.50 8.88 1.78
N LYS A 113 3.48 9.28 0.94
CA LYS A 113 4.59 8.44 0.48
C LYS A 113 5.33 7.72 1.60
N LYS A 114 5.52 8.37 2.75
CA LYS A 114 6.22 7.79 3.91
C LYS A 114 5.37 6.80 4.68
N LYS A 115 4.05 7.02 4.74
CA LYS A 115 3.10 6.11 5.37
C LYS A 115 2.99 4.79 4.61
N LEU A 116 3.29 4.79 3.31
CA LEU A 116 3.18 3.60 2.47
C LEU A 116 4.08 2.45 2.92
N LEU A 117 5.26 2.80 3.44
CA LEU A 117 6.26 1.81 3.79
C LEU A 117 6.09 1.29 5.21
N ILE A 118 5.18 1.88 6.02
CA ILE A 118 4.95 1.48 7.42
C ILE A 118 4.68 -0.02 7.54
N PRO A 119 3.74 -0.65 6.78
CA PRO A 119 3.39 -2.05 7.02
C PRO A 119 4.55 -3.02 6.74
N ILE A 120 5.29 -2.78 5.66
CA ILE A 120 6.49 -3.57 5.30
C ILE A 120 7.55 -3.39 6.37
N ASN A 121 7.79 -2.13 6.76
CA ASN A 121 8.84 -1.78 7.70
C ASN A 121 8.57 -2.31 9.11
N VAL A 122 7.34 -2.21 9.59
CA VAL A 122 6.91 -2.84 10.85
C VAL A 122 7.09 -4.36 10.78
N SER A 123 6.69 -4.99 9.67
CA SER A 123 6.81 -6.46 9.54
C SER A 123 8.27 -6.92 9.48
N LYS A 124 9.15 -6.20 8.77
CA LYS A 124 10.61 -6.42 8.78
C LYS A 124 11.20 -6.27 10.17
N TYR A 125 10.74 -5.27 10.93
CA TYR A 125 11.17 -5.06 12.31
C TYR A 125 10.76 -6.23 13.21
N CYS A 126 9.48 -6.64 13.15
CA CYS A 126 8.96 -7.76 13.94
C CYS A 126 9.67 -9.07 13.62
N TYR A 127 9.89 -9.37 12.34
CA TYR A 127 10.68 -10.54 11.91
C TYR A 127 12.10 -10.49 12.48
N SER A 128 12.80 -9.36 12.34
CA SER A 128 14.16 -9.20 12.86
C SER A 128 14.22 -9.37 14.38
N TYR A 129 13.23 -8.87 15.09
CA TYR A 129 13.13 -9.03 16.54
C TYR A 129 12.89 -10.49 16.94
N ALA A 130 11.99 -11.20 16.25
CA ALA A 130 11.75 -12.62 16.48
C ALA A 130 13.02 -13.47 16.21
N VAL A 131 13.76 -13.15 15.15
CA VAL A 131 15.08 -13.78 14.87
C VAL A 131 16.06 -13.51 16.00
N LYS A 132 16.10 -12.28 16.53
CA LYS A 132 16.95 -11.94 17.68
C LYS A 132 16.59 -12.79 18.91
N GLU A 133 15.31 -12.89 19.26
CA GLU A 133 14.89 -13.71 20.40
C GLU A 133 15.25 -15.18 20.21
N LYS A 134 15.04 -15.73 19.00
CA LYS A 134 15.43 -17.11 18.68
C LYS A 134 16.92 -17.33 18.89
N ALA A 135 17.74 -16.38 18.44
CA ALA A 135 19.19 -16.46 18.57
C ALA A 135 19.70 -16.30 20.01
N LEU A 136 19.01 -15.51 20.84
CA LEU A 136 19.28 -15.43 22.28
C LEU A 136 18.94 -16.75 22.98
N MET A 137 17.82 -17.39 22.64
CA MET A 137 17.50 -18.72 23.17
C MET A 137 18.53 -19.77 22.76
N LEU A 138 18.96 -19.78 21.50
CA LEU A 138 20.04 -20.65 21.00
C LEU A 138 21.36 -20.41 21.74
N SER A 139 21.68 -19.14 22.04
CA SER A 139 22.87 -18.80 22.80
C SER A 139 22.83 -19.40 24.20
N GLY A 140 21.67 -19.34 24.89
CA GLY A 140 21.52 -19.99 26.19
C GLY A 140 21.53 -21.52 26.10
N PHE A 141 20.98 -22.13 25.04
CA PHE A 141 21.18 -23.57 24.83
C PHE A 141 22.65 -23.93 24.63
N SER A 142 23.43 -23.08 23.94
CA SER A 142 24.86 -23.28 23.79
C SER A 142 25.62 -23.20 25.11
N THR A 143 25.25 -22.31 26.04
CA THR A 143 25.91 -22.25 27.36
C THR A 143 25.58 -23.47 28.20
N MET A 144 24.32 -23.94 28.11
CA MET A 144 23.84 -25.15 28.78
C MET A 144 24.60 -26.41 28.40
N LEU A 145 25.17 -26.53 27.20
CA LEU A 145 25.98 -27.70 26.81
C LEU A 145 27.19 -27.97 27.72
N SER A 146 27.58 -27.01 28.56
CA SER A 146 28.66 -27.17 29.54
C SER A 146 28.17 -27.74 30.88
N ASP A 147 26.86 -27.89 31.08
CA ASP A 147 26.24 -28.39 32.31
C ASP A 147 26.20 -29.93 32.33
N ALA A 148 26.77 -30.51 33.38
CA ALA A 148 26.87 -31.96 33.57
C ALA A 148 25.52 -32.66 33.83
N HIS A 149 24.47 -31.91 34.19
CA HIS A 149 23.15 -32.44 34.54
C HIS A 149 22.21 -32.61 33.34
N ILE A 150 22.63 -32.22 32.14
CA ILE A 150 21.80 -32.32 30.93
C ILE A 150 21.78 -33.76 30.40
N LYS A 151 20.57 -34.26 30.11
CA LYS A 151 20.37 -35.58 29.52
C LYS A 151 20.92 -35.63 28.08
N ASN A 152 21.54 -36.75 27.70
CA ASN A 152 22.16 -36.96 26.38
C ASN A 152 21.25 -36.65 25.17
N HIS A 153 19.94 -36.95 25.25
CA HIS A 153 19.02 -36.66 24.15
C HIS A 153 18.77 -35.16 23.95
N HIS A 154 18.80 -34.36 25.03
CA HIS A 154 18.73 -32.89 24.93
C HIS A 154 20.02 -32.32 24.33
N ILE A 155 21.19 -32.87 24.69
CA ILE A 155 22.48 -32.50 24.08
C ILE A 155 22.44 -32.72 22.56
N GLY A 156 21.94 -33.88 22.12
CA GLY A 156 21.78 -34.18 20.70
C GLY A 156 20.87 -33.19 19.98
N TRP A 157 19.71 -32.88 20.57
CA TRP A 157 18.76 -31.91 20.02
C TRP A 157 19.37 -30.49 19.96
N ILE A 158 20.01 -30.00 21.03
CA ILE A 158 20.66 -28.68 21.05
C ILE A 158 21.73 -28.57 19.95
N ARG A 159 22.60 -29.58 19.82
CA ARG A 159 23.65 -29.60 18.79
C ARG A 159 23.06 -29.58 17.37
N GLN A 160 21.92 -30.22 17.15
CA GLN A 160 21.22 -30.13 15.88
C GLN A 160 20.75 -28.69 15.61
N GLN A 161 20.12 -28.04 16.59
CA GLN A 161 19.65 -26.66 16.41
C GLN A 161 20.81 -25.68 16.14
N LEU A 162 21.93 -25.82 16.86
CA LEU A 162 23.13 -24.99 16.64
C LEU A 162 23.85 -25.28 15.31
N LYS A 163 23.57 -26.42 14.66
CA LYS A 163 24.05 -26.71 13.31
C LYS A 163 23.16 -26.07 12.25
N GLU A 164 21.85 -25.98 12.51
CA GLU A 164 20.89 -25.32 11.63
C GLU A 164 21.08 -23.80 11.64
N ASP A 165 21.36 -23.22 12.80
CA ASP A 165 21.43 -21.77 13.01
C ASP A 165 22.65 -21.39 13.86
N ASP A 166 23.49 -20.49 13.35
CA ASP A 166 24.53 -19.85 14.17
C ASP A 166 23.93 -18.67 14.96
N PRO A 167 23.84 -18.76 16.30
CA PRO A 167 23.25 -17.69 17.11
C PRO A 167 23.99 -16.36 16.99
N LYS A 168 25.32 -16.35 16.80
CA LYS A 168 26.09 -15.10 16.69
C LYS A 168 25.79 -14.38 15.39
N GLU A 169 25.71 -15.14 14.30
CA GLU A 169 25.35 -14.61 12.99
C GLU A 169 23.92 -14.04 12.99
N LEU A 170 22.96 -14.80 13.54
CA LEU A 170 21.57 -14.36 13.63
C LEU A 170 21.41 -13.07 14.47
N ILE A 171 22.09 -12.98 15.62
CA ILE A 171 22.09 -11.75 16.43
C ILE A 171 22.62 -10.57 15.60
N LEU A 172 23.77 -10.74 14.94
CA LEU A 172 24.39 -9.68 14.14
C LEU A 172 23.44 -9.18 13.04
N ILE A 173 22.84 -10.09 12.27
CA ILE A 173 21.91 -9.77 11.18
C ILE A 173 20.69 -9.02 11.73
N ALA A 174 20.08 -9.55 12.81
CA ALA A 174 18.90 -8.96 13.43
C ALA A 174 19.19 -7.55 13.97
N GLU A 175 20.32 -7.34 14.63
CA GLU A 175 20.69 -6.04 15.20
C GLU A 175 21.03 -5.00 14.15
N ILE A 176 21.66 -5.39 13.04
CA ILE A 176 21.86 -4.50 11.89
C ILE A 176 20.50 -4.06 11.35
N ALA A 177 19.58 -5.01 11.13
CA ALA A 177 18.25 -4.71 10.63
C ALA A 177 17.49 -3.77 11.57
N ILE A 178 17.42 -4.09 12.87
CA ILE A 178 16.75 -3.27 13.89
C ILE A 178 17.33 -1.85 13.93
N ARG A 179 18.67 -1.70 13.94
CA ARG A 179 19.32 -0.38 13.95
C ARG A 179 18.99 0.45 12.72
N ASN A 180 19.03 -0.17 11.53
CA ASN A 180 18.68 0.50 10.28
C ASN A 180 17.22 1.00 10.31
N MET A 181 16.32 0.18 10.86
CA MET A 181 14.92 0.52 11.02
C MET A 181 14.73 1.67 12.00
N ASP A 182 15.38 1.64 13.16
CA ASP A 182 15.27 2.73 14.14
C ASP A 182 15.84 4.04 13.60
N ALA A 183 16.92 4.00 12.82
CA ALA A 183 17.46 5.15 12.12
C ALA A 183 16.49 5.69 11.05
N TRP A 184 15.75 4.81 10.37
CA TRP A 184 14.69 5.21 9.42
C TRP A 184 13.52 5.88 10.13
N VAL A 185 13.02 5.29 11.23
CA VAL A 185 11.90 5.84 12.03
C VAL A 185 12.24 7.24 12.56
N LYS A 186 13.47 7.46 13.03
CA LYS A 186 13.93 8.77 13.52
C LYS A 186 13.85 9.90 12.49
N LYS A 187 13.84 9.58 11.20
CA LYS A 187 13.74 10.56 10.09
C LYS A 187 12.27 10.86 9.69
N MET A 188 11.30 10.21 10.31
CA MET A 188 9.87 10.35 9.99
C MET A 188 9.21 11.48 10.79
N GLU A 189 8.05 11.95 10.33
CA GLU A 189 7.19 12.86 11.09
C GLU A 189 6.68 12.23 12.39
N LYS A 190 6.37 13.04 13.40
CA LYS A 190 5.97 12.54 14.73
C LYS A 190 4.71 11.66 14.70
N ASP A 191 3.74 11.97 13.86
CA ASP A 191 2.52 11.15 13.71
C ASP A 191 2.84 9.77 13.13
N VAL A 192 3.73 9.72 12.13
CA VAL A 192 4.23 8.48 11.54
C VAL A 192 5.03 7.66 12.56
N GLN A 193 5.87 8.29 13.36
CA GLN A 193 6.63 7.62 14.43
C GLN A 193 5.70 6.97 15.47
N SER A 194 4.65 7.68 15.89
CA SER A 194 3.65 7.16 16.83
C SER A 194 2.90 5.97 16.26
N GLU A 195 2.46 6.05 15.00
CA GLU A 195 1.77 4.95 14.31
C GLU A 195 2.65 3.69 14.21
N ILE A 196 3.93 3.86 13.82
CA ILE A 196 4.89 2.75 13.79
C ILE A 196 5.08 2.15 15.18
N SER A 197 5.21 2.97 16.21
CA SER A 197 5.45 2.53 17.59
C SER A 197 4.28 1.71 18.13
N GLU A 198 3.04 2.15 17.86
CA GLU A 198 1.83 1.43 18.25
C GLU A 198 1.72 0.08 17.55
N GLN A 199 1.92 0.05 16.22
CA GLN A 199 1.90 -1.21 15.47
C GLN A 199 3.01 -2.18 15.89
N LYS A 200 4.22 -1.67 16.19
CA LYS A 200 5.31 -2.49 16.74
C LYS A 200 4.91 -3.08 18.09
N LYS A 201 4.41 -2.25 19.02
CA LYS A 201 4.03 -2.68 20.37
C LYS A 201 3.01 -3.82 20.33
N GLU A 202 1.95 -3.66 19.55
CA GLU A 202 0.91 -4.68 19.43
C GLU A 202 1.46 -5.98 18.85
N LYS A 203 2.26 -5.90 17.78
CA LYS A 203 2.87 -7.08 17.16
C LYS A 203 3.95 -7.74 18.01
N LEU A 204 4.65 -7.02 18.87
CA LEU A 204 5.76 -7.57 19.67
C LEU A 204 5.33 -8.08 21.04
N LYS A 205 4.10 -7.81 21.48
CA LYS A 205 3.55 -8.24 22.76
C LYS A 205 3.71 -9.75 23.02
N TYR A 206 3.62 -10.57 21.97
CA TYR A 206 3.81 -12.01 22.12
C TYR A 206 5.27 -12.42 22.36
N LEU A 207 6.25 -11.64 21.88
CA LEU A 207 7.68 -11.91 22.06
C LEU A 207 8.17 -11.57 23.47
N GLU A 208 7.58 -10.55 24.10
CA GLU A 208 7.87 -10.19 25.50
C GLU A 208 7.63 -11.38 26.45
N ARG A 209 6.63 -12.22 26.17
CA ARG A 209 6.37 -13.43 26.94
C ARG A 209 7.55 -14.40 26.90
N PHE A 210 8.09 -14.71 25.72
CA PHE A 210 9.20 -15.66 25.55
C PHE A 210 10.45 -15.19 26.27
N ARG A 211 10.79 -13.90 26.13
CA ARG A 211 11.91 -13.29 26.82
C ARG A 211 11.81 -13.44 28.33
N ASN A 212 10.68 -13.04 28.90
CA ASN A 212 10.49 -13.04 30.34
C ASN A 212 10.53 -14.45 30.93
N GLU A 213 9.97 -15.44 30.22
CA GLU A 213 10.02 -16.84 30.68
C GLU A 213 11.43 -17.42 30.57
N PHE A 214 12.15 -17.13 29.48
CA PHE A 214 13.52 -17.59 29.29
C PHE A 214 14.49 -16.97 30.31
N GLU A 215 14.38 -15.65 30.55
CA GLU A 215 15.21 -14.95 31.55
C GLU A 215 15.00 -15.52 32.96
N LYS A 216 13.75 -15.82 33.35
CA LYS A 216 13.45 -16.47 34.63
C LYS A 216 14.13 -17.83 34.77
N ILE A 217 14.11 -18.64 33.71
CA ILE A 217 14.71 -19.99 33.72
C ILE A 217 16.23 -19.90 33.86
N ILE A 218 16.87 -18.93 33.21
CA ILE A 218 18.31 -18.70 33.35
C ILE A 218 18.68 -18.18 34.75
N GLN A 219 17.85 -17.32 35.36
CA GLN A 219 18.16 -16.65 36.62
C GLN A 219 17.87 -17.50 37.88
N ASN A 220 16.88 -18.39 37.87
CA ASN A 220 16.34 -19.03 39.09
C ASN A 220 16.86 -20.46 39.37
N GLU A 221 18.10 -20.78 38.99
CA GLU A 221 18.70 -22.12 39.10
C GLU A 221 17.96 -23.20 38.28
N PHE A 222 18.59 -23.58 37.18
CA PHE A 222 18.09 -24.51 36.17
C PHE A 222 17.72 -25.90 36.71
N GLN A 223 16.49 -26.37 36.48
CA GLN A 223 16.05 -27.74 36.78
C GLN A 223 15.84 -28.56 35.49
N ALA A 224 15.97 -29.90 35.59
CA ALA A 224 15.82 -30.80 34.44
C ALA A 224 14.43 -30.74 33.76
N GLY A 225 13.38 -30.32 34.47
CA GLY A 225 12.05 -30.08 33.90
C GLY A 225 11.97 -28.82 33.02
N ASP A 226 12.88 -27.87 33.22
CA ASP A 226 12.89 -26.60 32.51
C ASP A 226 13.35 -26.75 31.06
N ILE A 227 14.21 -27.73 30.77
CA ILE A 227 14.69 -28.00 29.40
C ILE A 227 13.54 -28.40 28.48
N ALA A 228 12.65 -29.28 28.93
CA ALA A 228 11.50 -29.70 28.13
C ALA A 228 10.57 -28.52 27.83
N LYS A 229 10.37 -27.63 28.81
CA LYS A 229 9.60 -26.38 28.64
C LYS A 229 10.29 -25.45 27.62
N MET A 230 11.60 -25.24 27.75
CA MET A 230 12.35 -24.39 26.82
C MET A 230 12.38 -24.94 25.39
N VAL A 231 12.43 -26.26 25.21
CA VAL A 231 12.32 -26.89 23.88
C VAL A 231 10.96 -26.55 23.26
N LEU A 232 9.86 -26.68 24.01
CA LEU A 232 8.53 -26.33 23.52
C LEU A 232 8.40 -24.84 23.18
N GLU A 233 8.91 -23.96 24.05
CA GLU A 233 8.93 -22.51 23.79
C GLU A 233 9.77 -22.15 22.56
N PHE A 234 10.90 -22.82 22.37
CA PHE A 234 11.76 -22.62 21.21
C PHE A 234 11.10 -23.07 19.91
N GLU A 235 10.41 -24.21 19.90
CA GLU A 235 9.66 -24.67 18.72
C GLU A 235 8.49 -23.73 18.39
N GLU A 236 7.78 -23.22 19.41
CA GLU A 236 6.75 -22.19 19.21
C GLU A 236 7.36 -20.92 18.60
N LEU A 237 8.52 -20.48 19.10
CA LEU A 237 9.24 -19.34 18.56
C LEU A 237 9.74 -19.56 17.12
N LYS A 238 10.26 -20.75 16.77
CA LYS A 238 10.63 -21.10 15.39
C LYS A 238 9.42 -20.95 14.46
N TRP A 239 8.28 -21.49 14.86
CA TRP A 239 7.05 -21.35 14.07
C TRP A 239 6.62 -19.88 13.90
N LYS A 240 6.73 -19.07 14.96
CA LYS A 240 6.44 -17.62 14.88
C LYS A 240 7.40 -16.89 13.94
N VAL A 241 8.70 -17.17 14.00
CA VAL A 241 9.70 -16.59 13.09
C VAL A 241 9.36 -16.92 11.64
N SER A 242 9.01 -18.17 11.34
CA SER A 242 8.58 -18.59 10.00
C SER A 242 7.32 -17.85 9.55
N ARG A 243 6.33 -17.71 10.44
CA ARG A 243 5.10 -16.99 10.14
C ARG A 243 5.33 -15.50 9.89
N GLU A 244 6.18 -14.84 10.68
CA GLU A 244 6.52 -13.43 10.45
C GLU A 244 7.29 -13.23 9.15
N LYS A 245 8.15 -14.19 8.78
CA LYS A 245 8.84 -14.19 7.49
C LYS A 245 7.83 -14.28 6.34
N GLU A 246 6.92 -15.24 6.39
CA GLU A 246 5.88 -15.43 5.37
C GLU A 246 4.97 -14.20 5.26
N ASN A 247 4.56 -13.62 6.40
CA ASN A 247 3.78 -12.38 6.43
C ASN A 247 4.54 -11.23 5.75
N MET A 248 5.82 -11.06 6.07
CA MET A 248 6.67 -10.03 5.49
C MET A 248 6.83 -10.23 3.97
N GLU A 249 7.08 -11.46 3.52
CA GLU A 249 7.23 -11.79 2.09
C GLU A 249 5.92 -11.58 1.33
N THR A 250 4.80 -12.02 1.88
CA THR A 250 3.46 -11.84 1.32
C THR A 250 3.11 -10.35 1.20
N LEU A 251 3.36 -9.58 2.26
CA LEU A 251 3.15 -8.12 2.23
C LEU A 251 4.06 -7.46 1.19
N SER A 252 5.33 -7.85 1.11
CA SER A 252 6.26 -7.30 0.13
C SER A 252 5.84 -7.62 -1.31
N ALA A 253 5.36 -8.83 -1.56
CA ALA A 253 4.87 -9.25 -2.87
C ALA A 253 3.58 -8.51 -3.26
N GLY A 254 2.62 -8.43 -2.34
CA GLY A 254 1.33 -7.78 -2.57
C GLY A 254 1.43 -6.26 -2.73
N LEU A 255 2.38 -5.61 -2.05
CA LEU A 255 2.57 -4.17 -2.12
C LEU A 255 3.31 -3.70 -3.37
N GLY A 256 4.04 -4.57 -4.09
CA GLY A 256 4.76 -4.20 -5.30
C GLY A 256 3.89 -3.45 -6.33
N PRO A 257 2.81 -4.08 -6.84
CA PRO A 257 1.92 -3.44 -7.81
C PRO A 257 1.24 -2.16 -7.27
N LEU A 258 0.94 -2.12 -5.97
CA LEU A 258 0.34 -0.95 -5.32
C LEU A 258 1.32 0.21 -5.21
N LEU A 259 2.59 -0.06 -4.90
CA LEU A 259 3.66 0.92 -4.88
C LEU A 259 3.96 1.44 -6.28
N ASP A 260 3.96 0.55 -7.29
CA ASP A 260 4.14 0.95 -8.69
C ASP A 260 3.01 1.88 -9.13
N ALA A 261 1.75 1.51 -8.89
CA ALA A 261 0.60 2.37 -9.19
C ALA A 261 0.70 3.71 -8.46
N TYR A 262 1.13 3.71 -7.20
CA TYR A 262 1.32 4.91 -6.41
C TYR A 262 2.39 5.83 -7.00
N TYR A 263 3.59 5.29 -7.26
CA TYR A 263 4.72 6.07 -7.74
C TYR A 263 4.50 6.55 -9.17
N ASN A 264 3.92 5.73 -10.04
CA ASN A 264 3.50 6.15 -11.38
C ASN A 264 2.48 7.29 -11.30
N THR A 265 1.50 7.19 -10.41
CA THR A 265 0.52 8.27 -10.21
C THR A 265 1.18 9.54 -9.68
N LEU A 266 2.05 9.42 -8.68
CA LEU A 266 2.81 10.56 -8.11
C LEU A 266 3.70 11.23 -9.17
N GLU A 267 4.38 10.46 -9.99
CA GLU A 267 5.19 10.97 -11.09
C GLU A 267 4.30 11.68 -12.12
N ASN A 268 3.18 11.06 -12.53
CA ASN A 268 2.26 11.62 -13.49
C ASN A 268 1.67 12.97 -13.07
N VAL A 269 1.32 13.12 -11.78
CA VAL A 269 0.84 14.41 -11.24
C VAL A 269 1.96 15.42 -10.99
N GLY A 270 3.20 14.95 -10.82
CA GLY A 270 4.37 15.81 -10.67
C GLY A 270 5.01 16.21 -12.00
N ASN A 271 4.67 15.51 -13.08
CA ASN A 271 5.33 15.60 -14.36
C ASN A 271 5.21 17.01 -14.95
N ARG A 272 6.37 17.61 -15.23
CA ARG A 272 6.46 18.97 -15.80
C ARG A 272 5.77 19.08 -17.16
N LEU A 273 5.84 18.06 -18.01
CA LEU A 273 5.18 18.05 -19.31
C LEU A 273 3.66 18.09 -19.17
N THR A 274 3.09 17.31 -18.25
CA THR A 274 1.64 17.33 -17.99
C THR A 274 1.19 18.71 -17.51
N ARG A 275 1.96 19.32 -16.59
CA ARG A 275 1.70 20.69 -16.11
C ARG A 275 1.73 21.72 -17.24
N ASN A 276 2.79 21.70 -18.06
CA ASN A 276 2.92 22.63 -19.18
C ASN A 276 1.80 22.46 -20.21
N LYS A 277 1.32 21.23 -20.45
CA LYS A 277 0.18 20.98 -21.35
C LYS A 277 -1.12 21.52 -20.79
N LEU A 278 -1.40 21.31 -19.50
CA LEU A 278 -2.56 21.93 -18.84
C LEU A 278 -2.49 23.46 -18.92
N GLU A 279 -1.33 24.05 -18.67
CA GLU A 279 -1.14 25.50 -18.80
C GLU A 279 -1.37 25.99 -20.25
N GLY A 280 -0.88 25.24 -21.24
CA GLY A 280 -1.10 25.55 -22.65
C GLY A 280 -2.57 25.50 -23.03
N GLU A 281 -3.29 24.45 -22.64
CA GLU A 281 -4.74 24.33 -22.89
C GLU A 281 -5.54 25.40 -22.14
N PHE A 282 -5.17 25.72 -20.89
CA PHE A 282 -5.79 26.82 -20.15
C PHE A 282 -5.65 28.14 -20.91
N LYS A 283 -4.42 28.51 -21.30
CA LYS A 283 -4.14 29.76 -22.04
C LYS A 283 -4.83 29.82 -23.39
N LYS A 284 -4.92 28.69 -24.10
CA LYS A 284 -5.59 28.58 -25.40
C LYS A 284 -7.10 28.80 -25.30
N LEU A 285 -7.72 28.34 -24.21
CA LEU A 285 -9.15 28.44 -23.96
C LEU A 285 -9.55 29.72 -23.21
N LEU A 286 -8.59 30.47 -22.69
CA LEU A 286 -8.79 31.73 -22.01
C LEU A 286 -9.02 32.85 -23.04
N SER A 287 -10.20 33.47 -23.03
CA SER A 287 -10.53 34.64 -23.86
C SER A 287 -10.25 35.96 -23.13
N ASP A 288 -10.19 37.08 -23.87
CA ASP A 288 -9.90 38.43 -23.34
C ASP A 288 -11.08 39.10 -22.58
N GLU A 289 -12.08 38.33 -22.15
CA GLU A 289 -13.27 38.86 -21.46
C GLU A 289 -13.00 39.15 -19.98
N ASP A 290 -13.70 40.14 -19.41
CA ASP A 290 -13.56 40.54 -17.99
C ASP A 290 -13.86 39.39 -17.01
N SER A 291 -14.79 38.50 -17.35
CA SER A 291 -15.16 37.29 -16.58
C SER A 291 -14.02 36.25 -16.47
N GLU A 292 -13.06 36.28 -17.40
CA GLU A 292 -11.92 35.37 -17.46
C GLU A 292 -10.68 35.94 -16.74
N ARG A 293 -10.66 37.24 -16.39
CA ARG A 293 -9.61 37.81 -15.52
C ARG A 293 -9.59 37.18 -14.13
N ASP A 294 -10.77 36.87 -13.59
CA ASP A 294 -10.90 36.17 -12.32
C ASP A 294 -10.34 34.75 -12.41
N LEU A 295 -10.56 34.07 -13.54
CA LEU A 295 -10.02 32.73 -13.79
C LEU A 295 -8.50 32.74 -13.97
N ALA A 296 -7.95 33.75 -14.65
CA ALA A 296 -6.51 33.94 -14.77
C ALA A 296 -5.82 34.22 -13.42
N LYS A 297 -6.49 35.01 -12.57
CA LYS A 297 -6.03 35.27 -11.20
C LYS A 297 -6.05 33.98 -10.37
N GLU A 298 -7.14 33.23 -10.43
CA GLU A 298 -7.28 31.97 -9.70
C GLU A 298 -6.24 30.92 -10.17
N TRP A 299 -6.01 30.80 -11.48
CA TRP A 299 -4.94 29.97 -12.03
C TRP A 299 -3.57 30.35 -11.46
N SER A 300 -3.26 31.65 -11.42
CA SER A 300 -2.00 32.17 -10.90
C SER A 300 -1.81 31.85 -9.40
N GLU A 301 -2.88 31.88 -8.63
CA GLU A 301 -2.85 31.53 -7.20
C GLU A 301 -2.60 30.03 -6.99
N VAL A 302 -3.32 29.16 -7.72
CA VAL A 302 -3.17 27.69 -7.60
C VAL A 302 -1.79 27.23 -8.08
N THR A 303 -1.30 27.76 -9.20
CA THR A 303 0.02 27.40 -9.75
C THR A 303 1.19 27.84 -8.85
N ARG A 304 1.09 29.03 -8.23
CA ARG A 304 2.08 29.49 -7.25
C ARG A 304 2.13 28.59 -6.01
N GLY A 305 0.99 28.03 -5.59
CA GLY A 305 0.94 27.02 -4.52
C GLY A 305 1.69 25.73 -4.86
N MET A 306 1.66 25.31 -6.14
CA MET A 306 2.34 24.09 -6.61
C MET A 306 3.87 24.20 -6.57
N LEU A 307 4.44 25.33 -6.96
CA LEU A 307 5.90 25.53 -6.99
C LEU A 307 6.55 25.44 -5.60
N LYS A 308 5.77 25.58 -4.53
CA LYS A 308 6.24 25.42 -3.15
C LYS A 308 6.33 23.95 -2.68
N LEU A 309 5.82 23.01 -3.48
CA LEU A 309 5.82 21.57 -3.17
C LEU A 309 6.92 20.80 -3.93
N ASP A 310 7.60 21.45 -4.87
CA ASP A 310 8.81 20.95 -5.56
C ASP A 310 10.05 21.31 -4.72
#